data_AF-A0A842YA18-F1
#
_entry.id   AF-A0A842YA18-F1
#
_cell.length_a   1.000
_cell.length_b   1.000
_cell.length_c   1.000
_cell.angle_alpha   90.00
_cell.angle_beta   90.00
_cell.angle_gamma   90.00
#
_symmetry.space_group_name_H-M   'P 1'
#
loop_
_entity.id
_entity.type
_entity.pdbx_description
1 polymer ?
#
loop_
_entity_poly.entity_id
_entity_poly.type
_entity_poly.pdbx_seq_one_letter_code
_entity_poly.pdbx_strand_id
1 'polypeptide(L)'
;MVKHFREKNLKFPAHVRSGPNADEIVWKPLYHYRVLQVLHNPRYTGTFVFGQTRTRKNPIDGKAKVQNIPQDQWKVIIPEVFEGYISWEQYQNNQKQLANNAAAHGKDRRRSPLRSGPALIQGMVLCGKCGQRMTVRYHKYDSELVPDYVCQRQGIETATRQCQFVQGGPVDEIISKMLLEMMTPTILDVSMKVFEEIRTRHEELVQLHRTELERARHEAELAQRRFLMVNPDNRLVADSLESRWNEALRTVTELKEKYECVIAENENDLTSDNVKRIQKLVS
;
A
#
# COMPACT_ATOMS: atom_id res chain seq x y z
N MET A 1 5.46 -10.71 -23.45
CA MET A 1 6.63 -11.52 -23.01
C MET A 1 6.23 -12.89 -22.44
N VAL A 2 5.53 -12.97 -21.30
CA VAL A 2 5.17 -14.27 -20.66
C VAL A 2 4.45 -15.24 -21.61
N LYS A 3 3.45 -14.72 -22.35
CA LYS A 3 2.71 -15.49 -23.37
C LYS A 3 3.64 -16.12 -24.41
N HIS A 4 4.59 -15.34 -24.94
CA HIS A 4 5.57 -15.80 -25.93
C HIS A 4 6.49 -16.90 -25.38
N PHE A 5 6.99 -16.72 -24.15
CA PHE A 5 7.83 -17.73 -23.48
C PHE A 5 7.09 -19.05 -23.33
N ARG A 6 5.81 -18.99 -22.93
CA ARG A 6 4.98 -20.19 -22.85
C ARG A 6 4.76 -20.84 -24.23
N GLU A 7 4.30 -20.07 -25.21
CA GLU A 7 3.96 -20.60 -26.55
C GLU A 7 5.16 -21.29 -27.22
N LYS A 8 6.38 -20.79 -26.95
CA LYS A 8 7.62 -21.38 -27.44
C LYS A 8 8.29 -22.38 -26.49
N ASN A 9 7.64 -22.75 -25.37
CA ASN A 9 8.21 -23.61 -24.32
C ASN A 9 9.60 -23.17 -23.81
N LEU A 10 9.85 -21.87 -23.80
CA LEU A 10 11.10 -21.30 -23.29
C LEU A 10 11.06 -21.23 -21.76
N LYS A 11 12.13 -21.72 -21.12
CA LYS A 11 12.34 -21.62 -19.68
C LYS A 11 13.17 -20.37 -19.35
N PHE A 12 13.06 -19.89 -18.12
CA PHE A 12 13.81 -18.76 -17.61
C PHE A 12 14.64 -19.17 -16.38
N PRO A 13 15.90 -18.71 -16.26
CA PRO A 13 16.76 -19.10 -15.16
C PRO A 13 16.30 -18.43 -13.86
N ALA A 14 16.25 -19.23 -12.79
CA ALA A 14 15.95 -18.80 -11.44
C ALA A 14 16.98 -19.38 -10.48
N HIS A 15 17.52 -18.52 -9.61
CA HIS A 15 18.44 -18.93 -8.55
C HIS A 15 17.64 -19.41 -7.34
N VAL A 16 17.93 -20.62 -6.85
CA VAL A 16 17.32 -21.14 -5.62
C VAL A 16 18.04 -20.51 -4.43
N ARG A 17 17.29 -19.84 -3.54
CA ARG A 17 17.87 -19.12 -2.39
C ARG A 17 17.88 -19.90 -1.08
N SER A 18 17.16 -21.00 -1.02
CA SER A 18 16.97 -21.78 0.21
C SER A 18 16.52 -23.20 -0.09
N GLY A 19 16.75 -24.10 0.86
CA GLY A 19 16.39 -25.51 0.77
C GLY A 19 17.54 -26.41 0.33
N PRO A 20 17.27 -27.70 0.05
CA PRO A 20 18.30 -28.70 -0.26
C PRO A 20 19.15 -28.37 -1.50
N ASN A 21 18.58 -27.62 -2.44
CA ASN A 21 19.21 -27.22 -3.70
C ASN A 21 19.60 -25.73 -3.69
N ALA A 22 19.96 -25.17 -2.53
CA ALA A 22 20.39 -23.79 -2.45
C ALA A 22 21.59 -23.53 -3.38
N ASP A 23 21.63 -22.34 -3.98
CA ASP A 23 22.66 -21.88 -4.92
C ASP A 23 22.68 -22.56 -6.31
N GLU A 24 21.72 -23.43 -6.60
CA GLU A 24 21.52 -23.97 -7.94
C GLU A 24 20.73 -23.01 -8.86
N ILE A 25 21.10 -23.00 -10.14
CA ILE A 25 20.34 -22.36 -11.21
C ILE A 25 19.35 -23.36 -11.79
N VAL A 26 18.06 -23.10 -11.58
CA VAL A 26 16.97 -23.92 -12.12
C VAL A 26 16.23 -23.20 -13.23
N TRP A 27 15.89 -23.93 -14.28
CA TRP A 27 15.15 -23.42 -15.42
C TRP A 27 13.65 -23.68 -15.23
N LYS A 28 12.88 -22.61 -15.00
CA LYS A 28 11.45 -22.68 -14.68
C LYS A 28 10.60 -21.86 -15.68
N PRO A 29 9.28 -22.07 -15.74
CA PRO A 29 8.40 -21.20 -16.51
C PRO A 29 8.55 -19.74 -16.10
N LEU A 30 8.52 -18.83 -17.08
CA LEU A 30 8.57 -17.40 -16.82
C LEU A 30 7.23 -16.92 -16.26
N TYR A 31 7.25 -16.22 -15.13
CA TYR A 31 6.07 -15.61 -14.53
C TYR A 31 6.11 -14.08 -14.66
N HIS A 32 4.93 -13.45 -14.69
CA HIS A 32 4.79 -12.00 -14.83
C HIS A 32 5.59 -11.19 -13.79
N TYR A 33 5.58 -11.62 -12.52
CA TYR A 33 6.33 -10.94 -11.46
C TYR A 33 7.84 -10.94 -11.73
N ARG A 34 8.37 -12.02 -12.33
CA ARG A 34 9.79 -12.16 -12.65
C ARG A 34 10.19 -11.25 -13.80
N VAL A 35 9.31 -11.07 -14.79
CA VAL A 35 9.49 -10.08 -15.86
C VAL A 35 9.63 -8.68 -15.28
N LEU A 36 8.69 -8.26 -14.40
CA LEU A 36 8.77 -6.95 -13.76
C LEU A 36 10.05 -6.79 -12.93
N GLN A 37 10.45 -7.82 -12.19
CA GLN A 37 11.69 -7.79 -11.41
C GLN A 37 12.93 -7.57 -12.31
N VAL A 38 12.97 -8.19 -13.48
CA VAL A 38 14.06 -8.02 -14.45
C VAL A 38 14.04 -6.63 -15.04
N LEU A 39 12.87 -6.16 -15.49
CA LEU A 39 12.73 -4.86 -16.15
C LEU A 39 12.97 -3.68 -15.19
N HIS A 40 12.67 -3.82 -13.90
CA HIS A 40 12.96 -2.80 -12.87
C HIS A 40 14.38 -2.88 -12.31
N ASN A 41 15.23 -3.80 -12.80
CA ASN A 41 16.59 -3.93 -12.29
C ASN A 41 17.57 -3.09 -13.12
N PRO A 42 18.08 -1.96 -12.60
CA PRO A 42 19.01 -1.11 -13.33
C PRO A 42 20.38 -1.77 -13.56
N ARG A 43 20.70 -2.89 -12.88
CA ARG A 43 21.97 -3.59 -13.12
C ARG A 43 22.14 -4.04 -14.57
N TYR A 44 21.07 -4.30 -15.31
CA TYR A 44 21.20 -4.64 -16.74
C TYR A 44 21.75 -3.50 -17.60
N THR A 45 21.95 -2.30 -17.04
CA THR A 45 22.60 -1.16 -17.70
C THR A 45 24.09 -1.04 -17.46
N GLY A 46 24.70 -1.96 -16.68
CA GLY A 46 26.08 -1.80 -16.23
C GLY A 46 26.21 -0.91 -14.97
N THR A 47 25.09 -0.43 -14.43
CA THR A 47 25.06 0.51 -13.31
C THR A 47 25.01 -0.22 -11.96
N PHE A 48 25.93 0.13 -11.07
CA PHE A 48 25.86 -0.26 -9.67
C PHE A 48 24.96 0.70 -8.89
N VAL A 49 24.05 0.14 -8.10
CA VAL A 49 23.04 0.90 -7.37
C VAL A 49 22.91 0.42 -5.93
N PHE A 50 22.83 1.35 -4.98
CA PHE A 50 22.61 1.06 -3.57
C PHE A 50 21.60 2.02 -2.94
N GLY A 51 20.83 1.52 -1.96
CA GLY A 51 19.79 2.29 -1.28
C GLY A 51 18.43 2.31 -1.99
N GLN A 52 18.10 1.27 -2.77
CA GLN A 52 16.80 1.17 -3.45
C GLN A 52 15.62 0.89 -2.50
N THR A 53 15.90 0.45 -1.27
CA THR A 53 14.88 0.13 -0.27
C THR A 53 15.25 0.72 1.09
N ARG A 54 14.23 1.10 1.85
CA ARG A 54 14.33 1.53 3.24
C ARG A 54 13.39 0.71 4.09
N THR A 55 13.89 0.18 5.20
CA THR A 55 13.07 -0.48 6.21
C THR A 55 12.64 0.55 7.23
N ARG A 56 11.33 0.74 7.41
CA ARG A 56 10.74 1.52 8.50
C ARG A 56 9.95 0.58 9.41
N LYS A 57 10.03 0.77 10.73
CA LYS A 57 9.13 0.08 11.66
C LYS A 57 7.83 0.88 11.77
N ASN A 58 6.68 0.21 11.76
CA ASN A 58 5.42 0.84 12.12
C ASN A 58 5.53 1.31 13.58
N PRO A 59 5.37 2.62 13.88
CA PRO A 59 5.46 3.13 15.25
C PRO A 59 4.39 2.58 16.21
N ILE A 60 3.30 2.01 15.67
CA ILE A 60 2.18 1.45 16.44
C ILE A 60 2.37 -0.06 16.65
N ASP A 61 2.50 -0.84 15.57
CA ASP A 61 2.59 -2.31 15.65
C ASP A 61 4.02 -2.85 15.83
N GLY A 62 5.04 -2.01 15.73
CA GLY A 62 6.45 -2.41 15.72
C GLY A 62 6.92 -3.20 14.48
N LYS A 63 6.01 -3.55 13.57
CA LYS A 63 6.29 -4.37 12.37
C LYS A 63 7.18 -3.63 11.38
N ALA A 64 8.25 -4.28 10.94
CA ALA A 64 9.14 -3.76 9.90
C ALA A 64 8.47 -3.82 8.52
N LYS A 65 8.39 -2.68 7.84
CA LYS A 65 7.89 -2.53 6.48
C LYS A 65 9.04 -2.06 5.58
N VAL A 66 9.32 -2.84 4.54
CA VAL A 66 10.29 -2.46 3.50
C VAL A 66 9.56 -1.61 2.46
N GLN A 67 10.10 -0.43 2.19
CA GLN A 67 9.58 0.51 1.21
C GLN A 67 10.61 0.72 0.09
N ASN A 68 10.16 0.69 -1.16
CA ASN A 68 10.99 1.08 -2.29
C ASN A 68 11.19 2.60 -2.29
N ILE A 69 12.42 3.04 -2.51
CA ILE A 69 12.78 4.45 -2.54
C ILE A 69 12.73 4.94 -4.00
N PRO A 70 12.14 6.12 -4.26
CA PRO A 70 12.22 6.79 -5.56
C PRO A 70 13.66 6.93 -6.06
N GLN A 71 13.87 6.88 -7.36
CA GLN A 71 15.21 6.84 -7.96
C GLN A 71 16.06 8.08 -7.64
N ASP A 72 15.43 9.25 -7.54
CA ASP A 72 16.01 10.53 -7.13
C ASP A 72 16.59 10.52 -5.71
N GLN A 73 16.18 9.56 -4.87
CA GLN A 73 16.60 9.42 -3.48
C GLN A 73 17.52 8.20 -3.26
N TRP A 74 17.98 7.55 -4.33
CA TRP A 74 18.96 6.48 -4.20
C TRP A 74 20.29 7.03 -3.71
N LYS A 75 20.91 6.34 -2.76
CA LYS A 75 22.14 6.81 -2.09
C LYS A 75 23.36 6.75 -2.99
N VAL A 76 23.43 5.75 -3.88
CA VAL A 76 24.57 5.53 -4.77
C VAL A 76 24.08 5.05 -6.12
N ILE A 77 24.53 5.73 -7.17
CA ILE A 77 24.36 5.34 -8.57
C ILE A 77 25.74 5.53 -9.22
N ILE A 78 26.38 4.41 -9.58
CA ILE A 78 27.67 4.43 -10.27
C ILE A 78 27.44 3.77 -11.64
N PRO A 79 27.38 4.55 -12.73
CA PRO A 79 27.23 4.01 -14.07
C PRO A 79 28.49 3.28 -14.53
N GLU A 80 28.34 2.41 -15.53
CA GLU A 80 29.45 1.78 -16.29
C GLU A 80 30.46 0.99 -15.44
N VAL A 81 30.02 0.37 -14.34
CA VAL A 81 30.88 -0.51 -13.51
C VAL A 81 31.15 -1.85 -14.20
N PHE A 82 30.23 -2.28 -15.05
CA PHE A 82 30.31 -3.52 -15.81
C PHE A 82 29.56 -3.38 -17.14
N GLU A 83 29.76 -4.32 -18.06
CA GLU A 83 29.07 -4.31 -19.36
C GLU A 83 27.55 -4.47 -19.16
N GLY A 84 26.80 -3.50 -19.66
CA GLY A 84 25.34 -3.50 -19.65
C GLY A 84 24.76 -4.17 -20.89
N TYR A 85 23.65 -4.89 -20.73
CA TYR A 85 22.87 -5.42 -21.86
C TYR A 85 22.06 -4.35 -22.59
N ILE A 86 21.73 -3.25 -21.90
CA ILE A 86 20.98 -2.10 -22.45
C ILE A 86 21.61 -0.80 -21.97
N SER A 87 21.40 0.31 -22.69
CA SER A 87 21.89 1.60 -22.22
C SER A 87 21.05 2.15 -21.06
N TRP A 88 21.63 3.06 -20.28
CA TRP A 88 20.91 3.77 -19.22
C TRP A 88 19.68 4.53 -19.74
N GLU A 89 19.81 5.16 -20.90
CA GLU A 89 18.72 5.87 -21.56
C GLU A 89 17.57 4.93 -21.95
N GLN A 90 17.91 3.77 -22.54
CA GLN A 90 16.92 2.74 -22.86
C GLN A 90 16.19 2.24 -21.61
N TYR A 91 16.92 2.01 -20.52
CA TYR A 91 16.32 1.65 -19.24
C TYR A 91 15.35 2.72 -18.73
N GLN A 92 15.73 3.99 -18.75
CA GLN A 92 14.86 5.09 -18.31
C GLN A 92 13.59 5.18 -19.17
N ASN A 93 13.70 5.01 -20.49
CA ASN A 93 12.55 4.98 -21.38
C ASN A 93 11.64 3.77 -21.09
N ASN A 94 12.21 2.60 -20.81
CA ASN A 94 11.44 1.43 -20.39
C ASN A 94 10.72 1.69 -19.05
N GLN A 95 11.36 2.34 -18.07
CA GLN A 95 10.71 2.71 -16.81
C GLN A 95 9.53 3.66 -17.03
N LYS A 96 9.67 4.68 -17.90
CA LYS A 96 8.58 5.59 -18.26
C LYS A 96 7.41 4.84 -18.90
N GLN A 97 7.70 3.92 -19.83
CA GLN A 97 6.66 3.09 -20.46
C GLN A 97 5.96 2.20 -19.42
N LEU A 98 6.71 1.57 -18.51
CA LEU A 98 6.14 0.76 -17.43
C LEU A 98 5.26 1.61 -16.49
N ALA A 99 5.69 2.83 -16.15
CA ALA A 99 4.92 3.75 -15.33
C ALA A 99 3.60 4.16 -16.02
N ASN A 100 3.66 4.48 -17.32
CA ASN A 100 2.46 4.80 -18.11
C ASN A 100 1.49 3.61 -18.20
N ASN A 101 2.02 2.41 -18.40
CA ASN A 101 1.22 1.18 -18.40
C ASN A 101 0.60 0.89 -17.03
N ALA A 102 1.34 1.18 -15.95
CA ALA A 102 0.86 1.05 -14.57
C ALA A 102 -0.23 2.09 -14.24
N ALA A 103 -0.14 3.31 -14.78
CA ALA A 103 -1.19 4.31 -14.64
C ALA A 103 -2.51 3.85 -15.30
N ALA A 104 -2.43 3.16 -16.44
CA ALA A 104 -3.61 2.61 -17.13
C ALA A 104 -4.18 1.34 -16.45
N HIS A 105 -3.33 0.40 -16.01
CA HIS A 105 -3.75 -0.96 -15.63
C HIS A 105 -3.15 -1.52 -14.32
N GLY A 106 -2.32 -0.77 -13.60
CA GLY A 106 -1.52 -1.23 -12.46
C GLY A 106 -2.17 -1.09 -11.07
N LYS A 107 -1.50 -1.65 -10.06
CA LYS A 107 -1.83 -1.55 -8.63
C LYS A 107 -1.60 -0.13 -8.05
N ASP A 108 -0.97 0.75 -8.81
CA ASP A 108 -0.61 2.11 -8.38
C ASP A 108 -1.76 3.12 -8.50
N ARG A 109 -2.99 2.62 -8.67
CA ARG A 109 -4.24 3.36 -8.47
C ARG A 109 -4.47 3.80 -7.01
N ARG A 110 -3.44 3.86 -6.15
CA ARG A 110 -3.56 4.44 -4.80
C ARG A 110 -3.92 5.93 -4.83
N ARG A 111 -3.80 6.60 -5.99
CA ARG A 111 -4.30 7.96 -6.24
C ARG A 111 -5.67 8.03 -6.90
N SER A 112 -6.31 6.90 -7.17
CA SER A 112 -7.76 6.89 -7.37
C SER A 112 -8.38 6.63 -6.00
N PRO A 113 -9.45 7.33 -5.61
CA PRO A 113 -10.24 6.99 -4.42
C PRO A 113 -10.51 5.48 -4.38
N LEU A 114 -10.75 4.91 -3.18
CA LEU A 114 -11.37 3.58 -3.08
C LEU A 114 -12.43 3.49 -4.17
N ARG A 115 -12.31 2.54 -5.09
CA ARG A 115 -13.18 2.50 -6.27
C ARG A 115 -14.62 2.47 -5.77
N SER A 116 -15.29 3.61 -5.82
CA SER A 116 -16.72 3.75 -5.61
C SER A 116 -17.41 3.21 -6.86
N GLY A 117 -17.23 1.92 -7.11
CA GLY A 117 -17.99 1.19 -8.10
C GLY A 117 -19.06 0.37 -7.40
N PRO A 118 -20.15 0.02 -8.09
CA PRO A 118 -21.35 -0.56 -7.47
C PRO A 118 -21.19 -2.02 -7.01
N ALA A 119 -19.96 -2.54 -6.93
CA ALA A 119 -19.72 -3.93 -6.51
C ALA A 119 -19.89 -4.07 -5.00
N LEU A 120 -20.92 -4.79 -4.57
CA LEU A 120 -21.28 -4.93 -3.16
C LEU A 120 -20.24 -5.75 -2.38
N ILE A 121 -19.77 -6.85 -2.97
CA ILE A 121 -18.90 -7.85 -2.29
C ILE A 121 -17.45 -7.80 -2.80
N GLN A 122 -17.00 -6.63 -3.26
CA GLN A 122 -15.63 -6.45 -3.73
C GLN A 122 -14.61 -6.87 -2.66
N GLY A 123 -13.70 -7.79 -3.03
CA GLY A 123 -12.63 -8.26 -2.15
C GLY A 123 -13.02 -9.42 -1.21
N MET A 124 -14.31 -9.75 -1.11
CA MET A 124 -14.80 -10.89 -0.34
C MET A 124 -14.95 -12.16 -1.19
N VAL A 125 -15.24 -12.02 -2.49
CA VAL A 125 -15.50 -13.16 -3.37
C VAL A 125 -14.26 -14.05 -3.57
N LEU A 126 -14.44 -15.35 -3.38
CA LEU A 126 -13.46 -16.39 -3.68
C LEU A 126 -13.89 -17.20 -4.90
N CYS A 127 -12.92 -17.64 -5.70
CA CYS A 127 -13.18 -18.50 -6.84
C CYS A 127 -13.48 -19.93 -6.39
N GLY A 128 -14.64 -20.46 -6.75
CA GLY A 128 -15.04 -21.85 -6.45
C GLY A 128 -14.17 -22.93 -7.12
N LYS A 129 -13.32 -22.57 -8.09
CA LYS A 129 -12.39 -23.51 -8.75
C LYS A 129 -11.00 -23.57 -8.10
N CYS A 130 -10.44 -22.43 -7.69
CA CYS A 130 -9.05 -22.37 -7.21
C CYS A 130 -8.88 -21.75 -5.82
N GLY A 131 -9.96 -21.32 -5.18
CA GLY A 131 -9.95 -20.71 -3.83
C GLY A 131 -9.32 -19.32 -3.74
N GLN A 132 -8.83 -18.76 -4.85
CA GLN A 132 -8.21 -17.43 -4.86
C GLN A 132 -9.26 -16.32 -4.82
N ARG A 133 -8.91 -15.18 -4.20
CA ARG A 133 -9.74 -13.97 -4.22
C ARG A 133 -9.96 -13.48 -5.64
N MET A 134 -11.21 -13.17 -5.97
CA MET A 134 -11.59 -12.61 -7.27
C MET A 134 -11.41 -11.09 -7.27
N THR A 135 -11.17 -10.54 -8.46
CA THR A 135 -11.06 -9.09 -8.68
C THR A 135 -12.27 -8.59 -9.44
N VAL A 136 -12.65 -7.34 -9.24
CA VAL A 136 -13.77 -6.72 -9.95
C VAL A 136 -13.30 -6.09 -11.26
N ARG A 137 -14.03 -6.35 -12.34
CA ARG A 137 -14.03 -5.55 -13.57
C ARG A 137 -15.38 -4.86 -13.69
N TYR A 138 -15.44 -3.77 -14.43
CA TYR A 138 -16.71 -3.11 -14.72
C TYR A 138 -16.90 -3.03 -16.23
N HIS A 139 -18.13 -3.23 -16.67
CA HIS A 139 -18.56 -2.93 -18.03
C HIS A 139 -19.76 -1.96 -17.98
N LYS A 140 -20.04 -1.30 -19.10
CA LYS A 140 -21.23 -0.45 -19.23
C LYS A 140 -22.36 -1.25 -19.85
N TYR A 141 -23.52 -1.25 -19.20
CA TYR A 141 -24.76 -1.78 -19.74
C TYR A 141 -25.83 -0.70 -19.58
N ASP A 142 -26.45 -0.27 -20.67
CA ASP A 142 -27.46 0.79 -20.69
C ASP A 142 -27.09 2.06 -19.88
N SER A 143 -25.85 2.52 -20.04
CA SER A 143 -25.25 3.65 -19.29
C SER A 143 -24.96 3.40 -17.80
N GLU A 144 -25.36 2.27 -17.23
CA GLU A 144 -25.01 1.85 -15.88
C GLU A 144 -23.69 1.06 -15.85
N LEU A 145 -22.96 1.19 -14.74
CA LEU A 145 -21.72 0.48 -14.52
C LEU A 145 -22.01 -0.85 -13.81
N VAL A 146 -21.84 -1.98 -14.49
CA VAL A 146 -22.14 -3.30 -13.91
C VAL A 146 -20.84 -3.99 -13.49
N PRO A 147 -20.76 -4.55 -12.27
CA PRO A 147 -19.58 -5.28 -11.81
C PRO A 147 -19.54 -6.70 -12.37
N ASP A 148 -18.33 -7.18 -12.66
CA ASP A 148 -18.01 -8.57 -12.96
C ASP A 148 -16.94 -9.07 -11.99
N TYR A 149 -17.20 -10.22 -11.36
CA TYR A 149 -16.22 -10.89 -10.53
C TYR A 149 -15.36 -11.82 -11.40
N VAL A 150 -14.05 -11.55 -11.42
CA VAL A 150 -13.11 -12.26 -12.30
C VAL A 150 -11.95 -12.86 -11.51
N CYS A 151 -11.76 -14.17 -11.64
CA CYS A 151 -10.59 -14.87 -11.16
C CYS A 151 -9.50 -14.89 -12.25
N GLN A 152 -8.69 -13.83 -12.27
CA GLN A 152 -7.67 -13.61 -13.30
C GLN A 152 -6.23 -13.68 -12.80
N ARG A 153 -6.00 -13.82 -11.48
CA ARG A 153 -4.64 -13.72 -10.90
C ARG A 153 -3.64 -14.67 -11.56
N GLN A 154 -3.95 -15.96 -11.57
CA GLN A 154 -3.12 -16.98 -12.22
C GLN A 154 -3.03 -16.78 -13.74
N GLY A 155 -4.12 -16.30 -14.35
CA GLY A 155 -4.16 -15.90 -15.76
C GLY A 155 -3.13 -14.83 -16.08
N ILE A 156 -3.04 -13.79 -15.25
CA ILE A 156 -2.06 -12.70 -15.39
C ILE A 156 -0.64 -13.21 -15.11
N GLU A 157 -0.46 -13.92 -13.99
CA GLU A 157 0.86 -14.38 -13.54
C GLU A 157 1.53 -15.31 -14.56
N THR A 158 0.73 -16.11 -15.26
CA THR A 158 1.23 -17.13 -16.17
C THR A 158 0.89 -16.85 -17.65
N ALA A 159 0.14 -15.80 -17.95
CA ALA A 159 -0.44 -15.51 -19.26
C ALA A 159 -1.39 -16.62 -19.80
N THR A 160 -2.20 -17.25 -18.92
CA THR A 160 -3.30 -18.17 -19.31
C THR A 160 -4.63 -17.43 -19.45
N ARG A 161 -5.63 -18.14 -19.99
CA ARG A 161 -7.04 -17.76 -19.81
C ARG A 161 -7.39 -17.59 -18.32
N GLN A 162 -8.30 -16.68 -18.03
CA GLN A 162 -8.85 -16.49 -16.69
C GLN A 162 -9.53 -17.76 -16.19
N CYS A 163 -9.43 -18.03 -14.89
CA CYS A 163 -9.94 -19.27 -14.28
C CYS A 163 -11.46 -19.30 -14.27
N GLN A 164 -12.09 -18.19 -13.90
CA GLN A 164 -13.53 -18.06 -13.80
C GLN A 164 -13.95 -16.60 -13.95
N PHE A 165 -15.14 -16.41 -14.48
CA PHE A 165 -15.83 -15.14 -14.66
C PHE A 165 -17.27 -15.33 -14.20
N VAL A 166 -17.79 -14.37 -13.43
CA VAL A 166 -19.16 -14.35 -12.92
C VAL A 166 -19.68 -12.92 -13.05
N GLN A 167 -20.88 -12.75 -13.60
CA GLN A 167 -21.55 -11.45 -13.64
C GLN A 167 -21.93 -11.05 -12.21
N GLY A 168 -21.51 -9.86 -11.80
CA GLY A 168 -21.70 -9.39 -10.43
C GLY A 168 -23.11 -8.88 -10.14
N GLY A 169 -23.81 -8.31 -11.12
CA GLY A 169 -25.15 -7.74 -10.94
C GLY A 169 -26.14 -8.69 -10.23
N PRO A 170 -26.45 -9.88 -10.80
CA PRO A 170 -27.37 -10.82 -10.17
C PRO A 170 -26.89 -11.35 -8.80
N VAL A 171 -25.58 -11.49 -8.63
CA VAL A 171 -24.98 -11.95 -7.37
C VAL A 171 -25.17 -10.90 -6.27
N ASP A 172 -24.86 -9.65 -6.59
CA ASP A 172 -25.01 -8.52 -5.67
C ASP A 172 -26.48 -8.29 -5.31
N GLU A 173 -27.42 -8.49 -6.26
CA GLU A 173 -28.85 -8.39 -6.00
C GLU A 173 -29.34 -9.44 -4.99
N ILE A 174 -28.96 -10.72 -5.17
CA ILE A 174 -29.33 -11.81 -4.25
C ILE A 174 -28.74 -11.55 -2.85
N ILE A 175 -27.48 -11.14 -2.79
CA ILE A 175 -26.81 -10.85 -1.51
C ILE A 175 -27.43 -9.63 -0.84
N SER A 176 -27.78 -8.59 -1.60
CA SER A 176 -28.46 -7.41 -1.09
C SER A 176 -29.79 -7.79 -0.44
N LYS A 177 -30.62 -8.61 -1.11
CA LYS A 177 -31.89 -9.10 -0.54
C LYS A 177 -31.68 -9.89 0.74
N MET A 178 -30.75 -10.85 0.73
CA MET A 178 -30.44 -11.65 1.92
C MET A 178 -29.91 -10.78 3.07
N LEU A 179 -29.09 -9.78 2.78
CA LEU A 179 -28.58 -8.85 3.78
C LEU A 179 -29.71 -8.02 4.39
N LEU A 180 -30.62 -7.49 3.57
CA LEU A 180 -31.79 -6.74 4.03
C LEU A 180 -32.72 -7.61 4.88
N GLU A 181 -32.94 -8.88 4.52
CA GLU A 181 -33.74 -9.82 5.33
C GLU A 181 -33.11 -10.13 6.69
N MET A 182 -31.78 -10.15 6.77
CA MET A 182 -31.05 -10.35 8.03
C MET A 182 -30.96 -9.08 8.89
N MET A 183 -31.17 -7.89 8.32
CA MET A 183 -31.09 -6.63 9.03
C MET A 183 -32.38 -6.36 9.82
N THR A 184 -32.41 -6.78 11.08
CA THR A 184 -33.48 -6.42 12.01
C THR A 184 -33.20 -5.06 12.68
N PRO A 185 -34.24 -4.33 13.15
CA PRO A 185 -34.05 -3.11 13.93
C PRO A 185 -33.14 -3.31 15.15
N THR A 186 -33.23 -4.47 15.80
CA THR A 186 -32.37 -4.82 16.95
C THR A 186 -30.90 -4.98 16.58
N ILE A 187 -30.59 -5.59 15.43
CA ILE A 187 -29.22 -5.71 14.93
C ILE A 187 -28.67 -4.33 14.56
N LEU A 188 -29.51 -3.46 13.99
CA LEU A 188 -29.13 -2.10 13.66
C LEU A 188 -28.77 -1.30 14.91
N ASP A 189 -29.62 -1.32 15.95
CA ASP A 189 -29.37 -0.61 17.21
C ASP A 189 -28.08 -1.05 17.90
N VAL A 190 -27.84 -2.36 17.95
CA VAL A 190 -26.59 -2.91 18.52
C VAL A 190 -25.38 -2.49 17.70
N SER A 191 -25.47 -2.59 16.37
CA SER A 191 -24.38 -2.20 15.47
C SER A 191 -24.07 -0.71 15.58
N MET A 192 -25.10 0.13 15.74
CA MET A 192 -24.93 1.57 15.95
C MET A 192 -24.22 1.89 17.27
N LYS A 193 -24.61 1.24 18.38
CA LYS A 193 -23.92 1.42 19.67
C LYS A 193 -22.45 1.03 19.60
N VAL A 194 -22.15 -0.09 18.93
CA VAL A 194 -20.75 -0.52 18.71
C VAL A 194 -19.99 0.49 17.87
N PHE A 195 -20.61 1.04 16.83
CA PHE A 195 -19.99 2.06 15.99
C PHE A 195 -19.71 3.35 16.78
N GLU A 196 -20.64 3.80 17.62
CA GLU A 196 -20.44 4.94 18.53
C GLU A 196 -19.32 4.67 19.54
N GLU A 197 -19.23 3.47 20.10
CA GLU A 197 -18.15 3.08 21.02
C GLU A 197 -16.78 3.06 20.33
N ILE A 198 -16.71 2.55 19.09
CA ILE A 198 -15.46 2.58 18.30
C ILE A 198 -15.05 4.02 18.00
N ARG A 199 -16.00 4.86 17.59
CA ARG A 199 -15.76 6.26 17.27
C ARG A 199 -15.27 7.03 18.50
N THR A 200 -15.93 6.87 19.64
CA THR A 200 -15.54 7.54 20.90
C THR A 200 -14.14 7.11 21.34
N ARG A 201 -13.82 5.82 21.33
CA ARG A 201 -12.46 5.32 21.60
C ARG A 201 -11.41 5.91 20.65
N HIS A 202 -11.76 6.04 19.37
CA HIS A 202 -10.86 6.65 18.39
C HIS A 202 -10.64 8.14 18.67
N GLU A 203 -11.72 8.90 18.94
CA GLU A 203 -11.65 10.31 19.31
C GLU A 203 -10.79 10.50 20.56
N GLU A 204 -10.94 9.65 21.58
CA GLU A 204 -10.08 9.65 22.79
C GLU A 204 -8.60 9.41 22.44
N LEU A 205 -8.31 8.45 21.57
CA LEU A 205 -6.95 8.13 21.14
C LEU A 205 -6.31 9.29 20.34
N VAL A 206 -7.09 9.95 19.48
CA VAL A 206 -6.67 11.17 18.77
C VAL A 206 -6.34 12.28 19.76
N GLN A 207 -7.19 12.52 20.77
CA GLN A 207 -6.94 13.55 21.78
C GLN A 207 -5.71 13.24 22.64
N LEU A 208 -5.48 11.97 22.98
CA LEU A 208 -4.29 11.54 23.72
C LEU A 208 -3.02 11.90 22.94
N HIS A 209 -2.92 11.47 21.67
CA HIS A 209 -1.74 11.73 20.85
C HIS A 209 -1.56 13.22 20.50
N ARG A 210 -2.67 13.97 20.35
CA ARG A 210 -2.61 15.42 20.21
C ARG A 210 -1.96 16.06 21.43
N THR A 211 -2.41 15.68 22.62
CA THR A 211 -1.89 16.22 23.88
C THR A 211 -0.40 15.87 24.08
N GLU A 212 0.00 14.64 23.76
CA GLU A 212 1.41 14.21 23.78
C GLU A 212 2.27 15.04 22.83
N LEU A 213 1.79 15.29 21.60
CA LEU A 213 2.50 16.10 20.61
C LEU A 213 2.63 17.56 21.06
N GLU A 214 1.59 18.14 21.65
CA GLU A 214 1.63 19.51 22.18
C GLU A 214 2.64 19.66 23.33
N ARG A 215 2.70 18.68 24.25
CA ARG A 215 3.71 18.66 25.33
C ARG A 215 5.14 18.59 24.77
N ALA A 216 5.39 17.68 23.83
CA ALA A 216 6.70 17.55 23.21
C ALA A 216 7.13 18.82 22.45
N ARG A 217 6.19 19.49 21.76
CA ARG A 217 6.46 20.78 21.10
C ARG A 217 6.88 21.85 22.10
N HIS A 218 6.16 21.97 23.20
CA HIS A 218 6.48 22.93 24.25
C HIS A 218 7.86 22.65 24.88
N GLU A 219 8.21 21.38 25.11
CA GLU A 219 9.55 20.99 25.59
C GLU A 219 10.66 21.33 24.60
N ALA A 220 10.43 21.10 23.30
CA ALA A 220 11.38 21.47 22.25
C ALA A 220 11.58 22.99 22.16
N GLU A 221 10.52 23.79 22.27
CA GLU A 221 10.60 25.26 22.33
C GLU A 221 11.37 25.74 23.56
N LEU A 222 11.15 25.13 24.72
CA LEU A 222 11.89 25.46 25.94
C LEU A 222 13.38 25.13 25.81
N ALA A 223 13.71 23.96 25.23
CA ALA A 223 15.08 23.56 24.97
C ALA A 223 15.77 24.53 23.98
N GLN A 224 15.05 24.95 22.93
CA GLN A 224 15.54 25.95 21.98
C GLN A 224 15.87 27.28 22.67
N ARG A 225 14.95 27.81 23.49
CA ARG A 225 15.17 29.07 24.21
C ARG A 225 16.39 28.99 25.13
N ARG A 226 16.57 27.86 25.83
CA ARG A 226 17.74 27.62 26.68
C ARG A 226 19.04 27.63 25.89
N PHE A 227 19.07 26.97 24.73
CA PHE A 227 20.23 26.94 23.85
C PHE A 227 20.59 28.35 23.35
N LEU A 228 19.60 29.12 22.87
CA LEU A 228 19.80 30.47 22.35
C LEU A 228 20.27 31.50 23.41
N MET A 229 20.06 31.22 24.70
CA MET A 229 20.48 32.08 25.81
C MET A 229 21.92 31.80 26.32
N VAL A 230 22.57 30.72 25.88
CA VAL A 230 23.92 30.38 26.36
C VAL A 230 24.98 31.24 25.70
N ASN A 231 25.96 31.67 26.51
CA ASN A 231 27.15 32.36 26.02
C ASN A 231 27.98 31.40 25.13
N PRO A 232 28.33 31.79 23.88
CA PRO A 232 29.16 31.01 22.98
C PRO A 232 30.51 30.53 23.56
N ASP A 233 31.07 31.25 24.53
CA ASP A 233 32.34 30.88 25.18
C ASP A 233 32.22 29.60 26.02
N ASN A 234 31.01 29.25 26.46
CA ASN A 234 30.73 28.04 27.24
C ASN A 234 30.42 26.84 26.33
N ARG A 235 31.39 26.46 25.49
CA ARG A 235 31.25 25.43 24.45
C ARG A 235 30.63 24.12 24.93
N LEU A 236 31.08 23.57 26.06
CA LEU A 236 30.57 22.30 26.59
C LEU A 236 29.08 22.38 26.99
N VAL A 237 28.63 23.54 27.48
CA VAL A 237 27.22 23.77 27.86
C VAL A 237 26.37 23.95 26.61
N ALA A 238 26.87 24.67 25.61
CA ALA A 238 26.22 24.83 24.32
C ALA A 238 26.02 23.48 23.62
N ASP A 239 27.06 22.64 23.54
CA ASP A 239 27.01 21.30 22.93
C ASP A 239 25.99 20.40 23.64
N SER A 240 25.92 20.45 24.98
CA SER A 240 24.94 19.67 25.75
C SER A 240 23.49 20.14 25.53
N LEU A 241 23.25 21.46 25.48
CA LEU A 241 21.91 22.00 25.22
C LEU A 241 21.47 21.78 23.77
N GLU A 242 22.39 21.85 22.82
CA GLU A 242 22.14 21.50 21.42
C GLU A 242 21.71 20.03 21.31
N SER A 243 22.44 19.11 21.97
CA SER A 243 22.08 17.69 21.99
C SER A 243 20.67 17.46 22.55
N ARG A 244 20.32 18.12 23.66
CA ARG A 244 18.99 18.04 24.27
C ARG A 244 17.89 18.64 23.37
N TRP A 245 18.16 19.75 22.69
CA TRP A 245 17.22 20.33 21.75
C TRP A 245 17.00 19.42 20.53
N ASN A 246 18.08 18.85 19.99
CA ASN A 246 18.00 17.88 18.90
C ASN A 246 17.21 16.62 19.28
N GLU A 247 17.36 16.13 20.52
CA GLU A 247 16.56 15.01 21.03
C GLU A 247 15.07 15.36 21.14
N ALA A 248 14.74 16.55 21.67
CA ALA A 248 13.37 17.05 21.73
C ALA A 248 12.74 17.25 20.34
N LEU A 249 13.51 17.67 19.33
CA LEU A 249 13.02 17.76 17.95
C LEU A 249 12.74 16.37 17.34
N ARG A 250 13.54 15.36 17.68
CA ARG A 250 13.31 13.98 17.24
C ARG A 250 12.02 13.43 17.84
N THR A 251 11.78 13.60 19.13
CA THR A 251 10.53 13.16 19.78
C THR A 251 9.30 13.86 19.21
N VAL A 252 9.37 15.17 18.91
CA VAL A 252 8.28 15.87 18.21
C VAL A 252 8.01 15.26 16.84
N THR A 253 9.06 14.93 16.09
CA THR A 253 8.93 14.32 14.75
C THR A 253 8.27 12.95 14.84
N GLU A 254 8.70 12.11 15.78
CA GLU A 254 8.13 10.77 16.00
C GLU A 254 6.67 10.82 16.44
N LEU A 255 6.31 11.69 17.38
CA LEU A 255 4.94 11.87 17.83
C LEU A 255 4.05 12.47 16.74
N LYS A 256 4.59 13.35 15.90
CA LYS A 256 3.87 13.88 14.74
C LYS A 256 3.55 12.78 13.73
N GLU A 257 4.52 11.93 13.39
CA GLU A 257 4.29 10.78 12.51
C GLU A 257 3.21 9.83 13.10
N LYS A 258 3.22 9.58 14.41
CA LYS A 258 2.16 8.78 15.09
C LYS A 258 0.78 9.43 14.99
N TYR A 259 0.68 10.73 15.29
CA TYR A 259 -0.57 11.48 15.20
C TYR A 259 -1.16 11.48 13.78
N GLU A 260 -0.32 11.68 12.76
CA GLU A 260 -0.73 11.61 11.36
C GLU A 260 -1.21 10.20 10.97
N CYS A 261 -0.57 9.14 11.47
CA CYS A 261 -1.02 7.76 11.22
C CYS A 261 -2.41 7.50 11.80
N VAL A 262 -2.66 7.95 13.04
CA VAL A 262 -3.94 7.76 13.72
C VAL A 262 -5.07 8.49 12.99
N ILE A 263 -4.85 9.75 12.58
CA ILE A 263 -5.87 10.50 11.83
C ILE A 263 -6.19 9.84 10.49
N ALA A 264 -5.16 9.36 9.78
CA ALA A 264 -5.34 8.73 8.49
C ALA A 264 -6.15 7.42 8.54
N GLU A 265 -6.20 6.73 9.69
CA GLU A 265 -7.02 5.54 9.88
C GLU A 265 -8.53 5.86 9.95
N ASN A 266 -8.91 7.11 10.29
CA ASN A 266 -10.30 7.55 10.48
C ASN A 266 -11.00 8.07 9.20
N GLU A 267 -10.26 8.34 8.13
CA GLU A 267 -10.86 8.90 6.90
C GLU A 267 -11.88 7.96 6.19
N ASN A 268 -12.11 6.76 6.73
CA ASN A 268 -13.11 5.79 6.23
C ASN A 268 -14.37 5.67 7.12
N ASP A 269 -14.57 6.54 8.11
CA ASP A 269 -15.74 6.45 8.99
C ASP A 269 -17.06 6.84 8.28
N LEU A 270 -18.14 6.15 8.66
CA LEU A 270 -19.50 6.44 8.21
C LEU A 270 -19.89 7.86 8.63
N THR A 271 -20.06 8.74 7.65
CA THR A 271 -20.57 10.10 7.90
C THR A 271 -21.95 10.04 8.56
N SER A 272 -22.27 11.05 9.39
CA SER A 272 -23.58 11.16 10.05
C SER A 272 -24.77 11.16 9.07
N ASP A 273 -24.54 11.54 7.81
CA ASP A 273 -25.54 11.47 6.75
C ASP A 273 -25.81 10.03 6.27
N ASN A 274 -24.76 9.20 6.22
CA ASN A 274 -24.89 7.79 5.86
C ASN A 274 -25.64 7.01 6.95
N VAL A 275 -25.41 7.31 8.23
CA VAL A 275 -26.13 6.69 9.35
C VAL A 275 -27.64 6.93 9.25
N LYS A 276 -28.05 8.17 8.97
CA LYS A 276 -29.48 8.53 8.79
C LYS A 276 -30.12 7.83 7.60
N ARG A 277 -29.36 7.62 6.51
CA ARG A 277 -29.84 6.88 5.33
C ARG A 277 -30.04 5.39 5.64
N ILE A 278 -29.13 4.79 6.41
CA ILE A 278 -29.25 3.38 6.81
C ILE A 278 -30.50 3.16 7.67
N GLN A 279 -30.77 4.06 8.62
CA GLN A 279 -31.98 3.98 9.45
C GLN A 279 -33.27 4.03 8.63
N LYS A 280 -33.31 4.85 7.57
CA LYS A 280 -34.48 4.96 6.68
C LYS A 280 -34.72 3.73 5.79
N LEU A 281 -33.70 2.90 5.57
CA LEU A 281 -33.82 1.69 4.74
C LEU A 281 -34.35 0.48 5.52
N VAL A 282 -34.29 0.52 6.85
CA VAL A 282 -34.70 -0.57 7.76
C VAL A 282 -36.07 -0.30 8.40
N SER A 283 -36.55 0.96 8.37
CA SER A 283 -37.90 1.37 8.78
C SER A 283 -38.94 1.11 7.69
#